data_AF-A0A1F9ZV52-F1
#
_entry.id   AF-A0A1F9ZV52-F1
#
_cell.length_a   1.000
_cell.length_b   1.000
_cell.length_c   1.000
_cell.angle_alpha   90.00
_cell.angle_beta   90.00
_cell.angle_gamma   90.00
#
_symmetry.space_group_name_H-M   'P 1'
#
loop_
_entity.id
_entity.type
_entity.pdbx_description
1 polymer ?
#
loop_
_entity_poly.entity_id
_entity_poly.type
_entity_poly.pdbx_seq_one_letter_code
_entity_poly.pdbx_strand_id
1 'polypeptide(L)'
;MEATGGQQQRNCVSCGRAIAWDANVCPYCGRDYRLQMMAPQAQPMMSEGVKVVIYIISLLVWFVGIVIGAIYYTKPDAESKEFGKMCLILAVLGMLLWAFCIIMGAIL
;
A
#
# COMPACT_ATOMS: atom_id res chain seq x y z
N MET A 1 33.00 41.51 17.36
CA MET A 1 34.18 40.61 17.38
C MET A 1 33.67 39.27 16.85
N GLU A 2 33.91 39.02 15.56
CA GLU A 2 33.45 37.82 14.85
C GLU A 2 34.13 36.58 15.42
N ALA A 3 33.32 35.64 15.89
CA ALA A 3 33.79 34.38 16.48
C ALA A 3 34.42 33.51 15.39
N THR A 4 35.74 33.33 15.49
CA THR A 4 36.53 32.41 14.67
C THR A 4 36.18 30.97 15.04
N GLY A 5 35.10 30.43 14.46
CA GLY A 5 34.89 29.00 14.32
C GLY A 5 35.71 28.53 13.13
N GLY A 6 36.67 27.62 13.34
CA GLY A 6 37.61 27.13 12.33
C GLY A 6 36.91 26.86 11.00
N GLN A 7 37.25 27.67 10.00
CA GLN A 7 36.63 27.70 8.68
C GLN A 7 36.99 26.43 7.91
N GLN A 8 36.30 25.32 8.17
CA GLN A 8 36.26 24.25 7.19
C GLN A 8 35.58 24.84 5.97
N GLN A 9 36.35 24.97 4.87
CA GLN A 9 35.88 25.32 3.52
C GLN A 9 36.10 24.11 2.60
N ARG A 10 35.17 23.87 1.66
CA ARG A 10 35.27 22.79 0.67
C ARG A 10 35.33 23.38 -0.72
N ASN A 11 35.86 22.63 -1.67
CA ASN A 11 35.90 23.08 -3.06
C ASN A 11 34.62 22.62 -3.77
N CYS A 12 34.03 23.51 -4.56
CA CYS A 12 32.92 23.19 -5.45
C CYS A 12 33.38 22.18 -6.51
N VAL A 13 32.71 21.03 -6.61
CA VAL A 13 33.06 19.97 -7.59
C VAL A 13 32.83 20.39 -9.05
N SER A 14 32.09 21.47 -9.28
CA SER A 14 31.78 21.96 -10.62
C SER A 14 32.76 23.01 -11.14
N CYS A 15 33.19 23.93 -10.28
CA CYS A 15 33.95 25.12 -10.68
C CYS A 15 35.25 25.29 -9.90
N GLY A 16 35.54 24.41 -8.94
CA GLY A 16 36.80 24.37 -8.19
C GLY A 16 36.97 25.43 -7.09
N ARG A 17 36.07 26.43 -7.01
CA ARG A 17 36.18 27.52 -6.02
C ARG A 17 35.88 27.05 -4.60
N ALA A 18 36.55 27.66 -3.62
CA ALA A 18 36.29 27.44 -2.21
C ALA A 18 34.91 27.99 -1.82
N ILE A 19 34.12 27.17 -1.15
CA ILE A 19 32.78 27.47 -0.64
C ILE A 19 32.66 26.98 0.81
N ALA A 20 31.72 27.54 1.55
CA ALA A 20 31.43 27.08 2.91
C ALA A 20 30.96 25.62 2.94
N TRP A 21 31.31 24.86 3.98
CA TRP A 21 30.95 23.43 4.10
C TRP A 21 29.46 23.17 4.27
N ASP A 22 28.67 24.19 4.60
CA ASP A 22 27.22 24.14 4.74
C ASP A 22 26.49 24.75 3.53
N ALA A 23 27.21 25.31 2.56
CA ALA A 23 26.59 25.93 1.39
C ALA A 23 25.81 24.90 0.57
N ASN A 24 24.48 25.04 0.51
CA ASN A 24 23.62 24.20 -0.32
C ASN A 24 23.71 24.55 -1.81
N VAL A 25 24.04 25.80 -2.16
CA VAL A 25 24.19 26.26 -3.55
C VAL A 25 25.51 27.00 -3.70
N CYS A 26 26.27 26.70 -4.74
CA CYS A 26 27.53 27.39 -5.03
C CYS A 26 27.25 28.83 -5.53
N PRO A 27 27.72 29.90 -4.85
CA PRO A 27 27.43 31.29 -5.23
C PRO A 27 28.10 31.72 -6.54
N TYR A 28 29.11 30.98 -6.99
CA TYR A 28 29.87 31.34 -8.20
C TYR A 28 29.38 30.68 -9.49
N CYS A 29 28.77 29.49 -9.41
CA CYS A 29 28.37 28.74 -10.60
C CYS A 29 26.94 28.20 -10.53
N GLY A 30 26.21 28.43 -9.43
CA GLY A 30 24.81 28.03 -9.29
C GLY A 30 24.56 26.54 -9.10
N ARG A 31 25.59 25.71 -8.87
CA ARG A 31 25.38 24.27 -8.63
C ARG A 31 24.69 24.07 -7.28
N ASP A 32 23.53 23.42 -7.31
CA ASP A 32 22.76 23.02 -6.15
C ASP A 32 23.22 21.62 -5.65
N TYR A 33 23.41 21.50 -4.33
CA TYR A 33 23.85 20.31 -3.62
C TYR A 33 22.78 19.76 -2.66
N ARG A 34 21.56 20.28 -2.71
CA ARG A 34 20.43 19.73 -1.95
C ARG A 34 20.15 18.35 -2.52
N LEU A 35 20.52 17.32 -1.76
CA LEU A 35 20.07 15.97 -2.04
C LEU A 35 18.54 16.01 -2.00
N GLN A 36 17.90 15.85 -3.16
CA GLN A 36 16.48 15.56 -3.21
C GLN A 36 16.30 14.22 -2.53
N MET A 37 15.83 14.30 -1.28
CA MET A 37 15.36 13.16 -0.53
C MET A 37 14.11 12.68 -1.27
N MET A 38 14.28 11.82 -2.27
CA MET A 38 13.18 10.99 -2.73
C MET A 38 12.72 10.25 -1.48
N ALA A 39 11.52 10.59 -1.00
CA ALA A 39 10.90 9.87 0.09
C ALA A 39 10.95 8.38 -0.23
N PRO A 40 11.34 7.51 0.72
CA PRO A 40 11.28 6.08 0.49
C PRO A 40 9.82 5.76 0.15
N GLN A 41 9.56 5.33 -1.08
CA GLN A 41 8.27 4.79 -1.42
C GLN A 41 8.13 3.54 -0.57
N ALA A 42 7.23 3.60 0.41
CA ALA A 42 6.95 2.49 1.30
C ALA A 42 6.53 1.30 0.44
N GLN A 43 7.49 0.44 0.12
CA GLN A 43 7.18 -0.83 -0.49
C GLN A 43 6.53 -1.66 0.60
N PRO A 44 5.27 -2.11 0.43
CA PRO A 44 4.66 -2.99 1.41
C PRO A 44 5.44 -4.30 1.36
N MET A 45 6.33 -4.49 2.33
CA MET A 45 6.88 -5.78 2.71
C MET A 45 5.76 -6.63 3.30
N MET A 46 4.82 -7.07 2.48
CA MET A 46 3.74 -7.93 2.97
C MET A 46 4.32 -9.31 3.22
N SER A 47 4.66 -9.57 4.48
CA SER A 47 5.08 -10.88 4.98
C SER A 47 4.12 -11.95 4.48
N GLU A 48 4.65 -13.08 4.00
CA GLU A 48 3.85 -14.21 3.49
C GLU A 48 2.78 -14.65 4.50
N GLY A 49 3.07 -14.54 5.80
CA GLY A 49 2.12 -14.81 6.86
C GLY A 49 0.90 -13.88 6.86
N VAL A 50 1.07 -12.60 6.56
CA VAL A 50 -0.04 -11.63 6.47
C VAL A 50 -0.93 -11.96 5.28
N LYS A 51 -0.33 -12.38 4.15
CA LYS A 51 -1.08 -12.82 2.98
C LYS A 51 -1.97 -14.03 3.30
N VAL A 52 -1.44 -15.01 4.03
CA VAL A 52 -2.18 -16.20 4.49
C VAL A 52 -3.31 -15.83 5.46
N VAL A 53 -3.07 -14.95 6.43
CA VAL A 53 -4.10 -14.50 7.39
C VAL A 53 -5.24 -13.78 6.67
N ILE A 54 -4.92 -12.90 5.71
CA ILE A 54 -5.94 -12.21 4.90
C ILE A 54 -6.78 -13.21 4.10
N TYR A 55 -6.16 -14.23 3.49
CA TYR A 55 -6.92 -15.29 2.79
C TYR A 55 -7.84 -16.09 3.71
N ILE A 56 -7.39 -16.45 4.92
CA ILE A 56 -8.20 -17.18 5.90
C ILE A 56 -9.42 -16.33 6.32
N ILE A 57 -9.22 -15.04 6.59
CA ILE A 57 -10.30 -14.11 6.94
C ILE A 57 -11.29 -13.97 5.79
N SER A 58 -10.81 -13.81 4.54
CA SER A 58 -11.68 -13.76 3.36
C SER A 58 -12.53 -15.03 3.20
N LEU A 59 -11.97 -16.20 3.50
CA LEU A 59 -12.67 -17.48 3.43
C LEU A 59 -13.74 -17.63 4.53
N LEU A 60 -13.49 -17.11 5.73
CA LEU A 60 -14.46 -17.13 6.83
C LEU A 60 -15.67 -16.24 6.55
N VAL A 61 -15.47 -15.02 6.03
CA VAL A 61 -16.56 -14.11 5.63
C VAL A 61 -17.47 -14.79 4.61
N TRP A 62 -16.86 -15.54 3.70
CA TRP A 62 -17.54 -16.33 2.69
C TRP A 62 -18.40 -17.45 3.26
N PHE A 63 -17.84 -18.25 4.16
CA PHE A 63 -18.57 -19.33 4.82
C PHE A 63 -19.76 -18.83 5.63
N VAL A 64 -19.59 -17.73 6.37
CA VAL A 64 -20.67 -17.14 7.19
C VAL A 64 -21.85 -16.70 6.32
N GLY A 65 -21.59 -16.05 5.17
CA GLY A 65 -22.65 -15.64 4.24
C GLY A 65 -23.46 -16.82 3.68
N ILE A 66 -22.79 -17.91 3.30
CA ILE A 66 -23.46 -19.13 2.82
C ILE A 66 -24.29 -19.77 3.92
N VAL A 67 -23.75 -19.89 5.14
CA VAL A 67 -24.44 -20.53 6.28
C VAL A 67 -25.70 -19.75 6.66
N ILE A 68 -25.61 -18.42 6.78
CA ILE A 68 -26.77 -17.57 7.09
C ILE A 68 -27.81 -17.65 5.97
N GLY A 69 -27.37 -17.56 4.70
CA GLY A 69 -28.25 -17.69 3.55
C GLY A 69 -28.98 -19.03 3.51
N ALA A 70 -28.29 -20.13 3.80
CA ALA A 70 -28.87 -21.47 3.87
C ALA A 70 -29.89 -21.62 5.01
N ILE A 71 -29.59 -21.10 6.21
CA ILE A 71 -30.53 -21.12 7.35
C ILE A 71 -31.81 -20.36 6.98
N TYR A 72 -31.69 -19.15 6.42
CA TYR A 72 -32.85 -18.35 6.02
C TYR A 72 -33.63 -18.96 4.84
N TYR A 73 -32.96 -19.70 3.95
CA TYR A 73 -33.63 -20.41 2.85
C TYR A 73 -34.50 -21.59 3.32
N THR A 74 -34.15 -22.20 4.46
CA THR A 74 -34.88 -23.34 5.04
C THR A 74 -36.06 -22.94 5.92
N LYS A 75 -36.22 -21.65 6.25
CA LYS A 75 -37.40 -21.13 6.98
C LYS A 75 -38.64 -21.09 6.06
N PRO A 76 -39.84 -21.46 6.56
CA PRO A 76 -41.06 -21.54 5.74
C PRO A 76 -41.69 -20.18 5.40
N ASP A 77 -41.20 -19.08 5.98
CA ASP A 77 -41.70 -17.73 5.74
C ASP A 77 -41.29 -17.21 4.36
N ALA A 78 -42.26 -16.93 3.48
CA ALA A 78 -42.03 -16.52 2.09
C ALA A 78 -41.11 -15.28 1.97
N GLU A 79 -41.25 -14.32 2.87
CA GLU A 79 -40.45 -13.08 2.92
C GLU A 79 -38.97 -13.36 3.28
N SER A 80 -38.74 -14.30 4.20
CA SER A 80 -37.39 -14.71 4.63
C SER A 80 -36.65 -15.50 3.54
N LYS A 81 -37.40 -16.16 2.65
CA LYS A 81 -36.86 -16.98 1.57
C LYS A 81 -36.32 -16.16 0.40
N GLU A 82 -36.97 -15.03 0.09
CA GLU A 82 -36.46 -14.09 -0.91
C GLU A 82 -35.17 -13.41 -0.42
N PHE A 83 -35.14 -13.00 0.85
CA PHE A 83 -33.92 -12.47 1.48
C PHE A 83 -32.79 -13.52 1.50
N GLY A 84 -33.10 -14.76 1.88
CA GLY A 84 -32.16 -15.88 1.85
C GLY A 84 -31.60 -16.14 0.45
N LYS A 85 -32.44 -16.19 -0.60
CA LYS A 85 -31.99 -16.33 -1.99
C LYS A 85 -31.08 -15.19 -2.42
N MET A 86 -31.44 -13.94 -2.13
CA MET A 86 -30.62 -12.78 -2.49
C MET A 86 -29.27 -12.85 -1.79
N CYS A 87 -29.23 -13.19 -0.50
CA CYS A 87 -28.00 -13.32 0.26
C CYS A 87 -27.12 -14.46 -0.26
N LEU A 88 -27.71 -15.61 -0.62
CA LEU A 88 -27.00 -16.76 -1.17
C LEU A 88 -26.47 -16.49 -2.59
N ILE A 89 -27.23 -15.76 -3.42
CA ILE A 89 -26.79 -15.32 -4.76
C ILE A 89 -25.65 -14.30 -4.65
N LEU A 90 -25.78 -13.29 -3.78
CA LEU A 90 -24.75 -12.27 -3.56
C LEU A 90 -23.49 -12.84 -2.95
N ALA A 91 -23.62 -13.86 -2.09
CA ALA A 91 -22.52 -14.75 -1.77
C ALA A 91 -22.02 -15.32 -3.09
N VAL A 92 -22.60 -16.37 -3.69
CA VAL A 92 -22.05 -17.11 -4.85
C VAL A 92 -21.36 -16.21 -5.91
N LEU A 93 -22.00 -15.12 -6.35
CA LEU A 93 -21.44 -14.17 -7.32
C LEU A 93 -20.13 -13.52 -6.84
N GLY A 94 -20.03 -13.14 -5.56
CA GLY A 94 -18.82 -12.58 -4.98
C GLY A 94 -17.61 -13.53 -5.00
N MET A 95 -17.80 -14.85 -4.92
CA MET A 95 -16.70 -15.84 -4.88
C MET A 95 -16.21 -16.06 -6.28
N LEU A 96 -17.12 -16.11 -7.24
CA LEU A 96 -16.78 -16.19 -8.65
C LEU A 96 -15.98 -14.95 -9.08
N LEU A 97 -16.41 -13.75 -8.69
CA LEU A 97 -15.67 -12.51 -8.99
C LEU A 97 -14.31 -12.46 -8.28
N TRP A 98 -14.25 -12.84 -7.00
CA TRP A 98 -13.00 -12.88 -6.27
C TRP A 98 -12.01 -13.90 -6.85
N ALA A 99 -12.49 -15.11 -7.16
CA ALA A 99 -11.69 -16.15 -7.81
C ALA A 99 -11.21 -15.69 -9.19
N PHE A 100 -12.08 -15.08 -9.99
CA PHE A 100 -11.72 -14.53 -11.30
C PHE A 100 -10.63 -13.46 -11.20
N CYS A 101 -10.76 -12.50 -10.27
CA CYS A 101 -9.75 -11.47 -10.04
C CYS A 101 -8.40 -12.05 -9.58
N ILE A 102 -8.39 -13.07 -8.71
CA ILE A 102 -7.15 -13.74 -8.31
C ILE A 102 -6.51 -14.48 -9.48
N ILE A 103 -7.29 -15.21 -10.28
CA ILE A 103 -6.79 -15.95 -11.44
C ILE A 103 -6.19 -14.98 -12.46
N MET A 104 -6.89 -13.89 -12.78
CA MET A 104 -6.38 -12.86 -13.68
C MET A 104 -5.09 -12.22 -13.15
N GLY A 105 -5.02 -11.89 -11.85
CA GLY A 105 -3.82 -11.32 -11.24
C GLY A 105 -2.66 -12.30 -11.06
N ALA A 106 -2.90 -13.61 -11.14
CA ALA A 106 -1.85 -14.63 -11.14
C ALA A 106 -1.32 -14.94 -12.54
N ILE A 107 -2.12 -14.68 -13.59
CA ILE A 107 -1.77 -14.93 -14.99
C ILE A 107 -1.09 -13.70 -15.63
N LEU A 108 -1.43 -12.48 -15.19
CA LEU A 108 -0.86 -11.21 -15.68
C LEU A 108 0.49 -10.89 -15.01
#